data_AF-F8EXL1-F1
#
_entry.id   AF-F8EXL1-F1
#
_cell.length_a   1.000
_cell.length_b   1.000
_cell.length_c   1.000
_cell.angle_alpha   90.00
_cell.angle_beta   90.00
_cell.angle_gamma   90.00
#
_symmetry.space_group_name_H-M   'P 1'
#
loop_
_entity.id
_entity.type
_entity.pdbx_description
1 polymer ?
#
loop_
_entity_poly.entity_id
_entity_poly.type
_entity_poly.pdbx_seq_one_letter_code
_entity_poly.pdbx_strand_id
1 'polypeptide(L)'
;MTSFKSARLYIIGAGFAGQTLAREIKAKGIFGEVVAFLDDDPAKIGHSIEGIPVLGPIKDVARLLRMNPADEAIIAIPSASREYLRELYNILKKAGFEKIRILPGISQIIEGDAHLIQTRSIDPQDLLGRTPVAIGLKESLTYLRGKRVLVTGAGGSIGSELCRQLLSGGAQRLYLFGHGENSIYQIDRELRLLQEEGVGEKATIVPIIGDLKDEAYVNYIIGKLKVDVIFHAAAYKHVPMMEENPVAAIENNVFGTENLVKAAGHYKVKRFVLISTDKAVDPVSVYGASKMLCEQLVLSASQEGGAHFMVVRFGNVLGSRGSIMPLFQKQIEKGGPVTVTHPEARRWFMTIPEACSLVLKAGGVGENGKLYLLDMGEPIKIRELAEQMIRFYGFEPDREIKIEYIGLRPGERLDERLWSENEIPVETEYPRIRRVERKEAPLLDLPKLLESIRPICRFDPAKANLYRDKVLLRRLLHDFIPTVIIPEHEQNN
;
A
#
# COMPACT_ATOMS: atom_id res chain seq x y z
N MET A 1 -23.10 50.53 -15.37
CA MET A 1 -21.98 49.59 -15.51
C MET A 1 -21.63 49.06 -14.13
N THR A 2 -22.15 47.88 -13.78
CA THR A 2 -21.87 47.19 -12.52
C THR A 2 -20.51 46.50 -12.63
N SER A 3 -19.49 47.09 -12.02
CA SER A 3 -18.16 46.47 -11.86
C SER A 3 -18.30 45.18 -11.04
N PHE A 4 -18.11 44.02 -11.66
CA PHE A 4 -17.90 42.78 -10.92
C PHE A 4 -16.64 42.95 -10.07
N LYS A 5 -16.78 43.04 -8.73
CA LYS A 5 -15.64 43.05 -7.82
C LYS A 5 -14.89 41.72 -7.98
N SER A 6 -13.60 41.79 -8.34
CA SER A 6 -12.67 40.65 -8.36
C SER A 6 -12.73 39.89 -7.04
N ALA A 7 -12.76 38.55 -7.09
CA ALA A 7 -12.72 37.71 -5.90
C ALA A 7 -11.40 37.94 -5.14
N ARG A 8 -11.46 38.16 -3.82
CA ARG A 8 -10.26 38.36 -2.99
C ARG A 8 -9.87 37.04 -2.34
N LEU A 9 -8.60 36.69 -2.45
CA LEU A 9 -8.02 35.47 -1.90
C LEU A 9 -7.15 35.79 -0.69
N TYR A 10 -7.37 35.06 0.40
CA TYR A 10 -6.57 35.12 1.62
C TYR A 10 -5.88 33.77 1.81
N ILE A 11 -4.55 33.77 1.84
CA ILE A 11 -3.78 32.52 1.98
C ILE A 11 -3.35 32.37 3.44
N ILE A 12 -3.74 31.27 4.07
CA ILE A 12 -3.39 30.97 5.46
C ILE A 12 -2.11 30.16 5.47
N GLY A 13 -1.04 30.74 6.03
CA GLY A 13 0.32 30.23 5.96
C GLY A 13 1.14 30.98 4.91
N ALA A 14 2.09 31.79 5.36
CA ALA A 14 3.08 32.51 4.55
C ALA A 14 4.37 31.69 4.33
N GLY A 15 4.33 30.38 4.58
CA GLY A 15 5.42 29.44 4.29
C GLY A 15 5.56 29.12 2.80
N PHE A 16 6.46 28.19 2.47
CA PHE A 16 6.78 27.83 1.08
C PHE A 16 5.55 27.48 0.23
N ALA A 17 4.61 26.69 0.77
CA ALA A 17 3.40 26.28 0.06
C ALA A 17 2.49 27.48 -0.28
N GLY A 18 2.26 28.38 0.69
CA GLY A 18 1.47 29.60 0.46
C GLY A 18 2.12 30.55 -0.55
N GLN A 19 3.43 30.74 -0.47
CA GLN A 19 4.17 31.58 -1.42
C GLN A 19 4.16 31.01 -2.84
N THR A 20 4.29 29.68 -2.97
CA THR A 20 4.23 28.99 -4.27
C THR A 20 2.84 29.13 -4.89
N LEU A 21 1.79 28.95 -4.09
CA LEU A 21 0.41 29.13 -4.52
C LEU A 21 0.14 30.58 -4.98
N ALA A 22 0.61 31.57 -4.23
CA ALA A 22 0.45 32.98 -4.60
C ALA A 22 1.11 33.32 -5.94
N ARG A 23 2.33 32.82 -6.17
CA ARG A 23 3.03 32.95 -7.45
C ARG A 23 2.25 32.33 -8.61
N GLU A 24 1.71 31.14 -8.40
CA GLU A 24 0.95 30.43 -9.45
C GLU A 24 -0.37 31.14 -9.79
N ILE A 25 -1.09 31.63 -8.77
CA ILE A 25 -2.31 32.44 -8.97
C ILE A 25 -2.00 33.70 -9.78
N LYS A 26 -0.94 34.42 -9.40
CA LYS A 26 -0.49 35.64 -10.08
C LYS A 26 -0.05 35.37 -11.52
N ALA A 27 0.64 34.26 -11.77
CA ALA A 27 1.11 33.88 -13.10
C ALA A 27 -0.03 33.46 -14.04
N LYS A 28 -1.04 32.74 -13.52
CA LYS A 28 -2.15 32.22 -14.33
C LYS A 28 -3.24 33.26 -14.58
N GLY A 29 -3.44 34.24 -13.71
CA GLY A 29 -4.42 35.33 -13.91
C GLY A 29 -5.89 34.91 -13.99
N ILE A 30 -6.19 33.64 -13.72
CA ILE A 30 -7.54 33.03 -13.84
C ILE A 30 -8.25 32.99 -12.47
N PHE A 31 -7.50 33.08 -11.39
CA PHE A 31 -8.01 33.10 -10.02
C PHE A 31 -7.92 34.51 -9.45
N GLY A 32 -8.77 34.85 -8.48
CA GLY A 32 -8.88 36.19 -7.89
C GLY A 32 -7.57 36.79 -7.37
N GLU A 33 -7.63 38.03 -6.88
CA GLU A 33 -6.44 38.73 -6.38
C GLU A 33 -6.07 38.23 -4.97
N VAL A 34 -4.81 37.84 -4.76
CA VAL A 34 -4.32 37.49 -3.42
C VAL A 34 -4.07 38.77 -2.63
N VAL A 35 -4.89 39.00 -1.60
CA VAL A 35 -4.92 40.27 -0.85
C VAL A 35 -4.02 40.24 0.37
N ALA A 36 -3.90 39.10 1.05
CA ALA A 36 -3.03 38.96 2.21
C ALA A 36 -2.66 37.49 2.48
N PHE A 37 -1.50 37.31 3.09
CA PHE A 37 -1.20 36.10 3.86
C PHE A 37 -1.66 36.29 5.31
N LEU A 38 -2.22 35.24 5.92
CA LEU A 38 -2.44 35.18 7.37
C LEU A 38 -1.49 34.14 7.98
N ASP A 39 -0.62 34.52 8.90
CA ASP A 39 0.38 33.64 9.53
C ASP A 39 0.52 33.97 11.03
N ASP A 40 0.79 32.95 11.85
CA ASP A 40 1.00 33.11 13.30
C ASP A 40 2.49 33.34 13.66
N ASP A 41 3.41 33.20 12.69
CA ASP A 41 4.85 33.39 12.87
C ASP A 41 5.22 34.88 13.09
N PRO A 42 5.67 35.27 14.30
CA PRO A 42 6.02 36.66 14.60
C PRO A 42 7.13 37.23 13.72
N ALA A 43 7.99 36.38 13.15
CA ALA A 43 9.06 36.84 12.24
C ALA A 43 8.52 37.27 10.87
N LYS A 44 7.34 36.77 10.46
CA LYS A 44 6.73 37.08 9.17
C LYS A 44 5.67 38.17 9.27
N ILE A 45 4.96 38.26 10.40
CA ILE A 45 3.91 39.25 10.61
C ILE A 45 4.46 40.68 10.40
N GLY A 46 3.69 41.51 9.69
CA GLY A 46 4.05 42.89 9.38
C GLY A 46 5.01 43.07 8.20
N HIS A 47 5.54 41.98 7.64
CA HIS A 47 6.32 42.02 6.41
C HIS A 47 5.44 41.86 5.17
N SER A 48 6.04 42.08 4.00
CA SER A 48 5.42 41.80 2.71
C SER A 48 6.23 40.75 1.95
N ILE A 49 5.53 39.80 1.33
CA ILE A 49 6.11 38.77 0.46
C ILE A 49 5.58 39.01 -0.95
N GLU A 50 6.48 39.33 -1.87
CA GLU A 50 6.14 39.64 -3.27
C GLU A 50 5.06 40.74 -3.45
N GLY A 51 5.03 41.69 -2.51
CA GLY A 51 4.06 42.80 -2.49
C GLY A 51 2.75 42.48 -1.78
N ILE A 52 2.56 41.23 -1.30
CA ILE A 52 1.39 40.81 -0.53
C ILE A 52 1.69 40.95 0.97
N PRO A 53 0.86 41.65 1.76
CA PRO A 53 1.10 41.81 3.20
C PRO A 53 0.89 40.50 3.95
N VAL A 54 1.71 40.26 4.98
CA VAL A 54 1.54 39.16 5.94
C VAL A 54 0.94 39.72 7.23
N LEU A 55 -0.25 39.26 7.56
CA LEU A 55 -1.01 39.70 8.73
C LEU A 55 -1.08 38.57 9.76
N GLY A 56 -1.02 38.93 11.04
CA GLY A 56 -1.24 37.98 12.12
C GLY A 56 -1.28 38.66 13.48
N PRO A 57 -1.57 37.92 14.56
CA PRO A 57 -1.93 36.49 14.56
C PRO A 57 -3.26 36.21 13.84
N ILE A 58 -3.41 35.01 13.27
CA ILE A 58 -4.54 34.65 12.40
C ILE A 58 -5.87 34.87 13.11
N LYS A 59 -5.96 34.45 14.38
CA LYS A 59 -7.17 34.55 15.22
C LYS A 59 -7.66 35.99 15.41
N ASP A 60 -6.73 36.94 15.45
CA ASP A 60 -7.04 38.35 15.71
C ASP A 60 -7.40 39.06 14.41
N VAL A 61 -6.56 38.89 13.39
CA VAL A 61 -6.77 39.54 12.09
C VAL A 61 -8.03 39.03 11.40
N ALA A 62 -8.30 37.72 11.45
CA ALA A 62 -9.48 37.16 10.79
C ALA A 62 -10.79 37.83 11.23
N ARG A 63 -10.89 38.28 12.49
CA ARG A 63 -12.08 38.97 13.02
C ARG A 63 -12.23 40.40 12.52
N LEU A 64 -11.14 41.01 12.07
CA LEU A 64 -11.11 42.40 11.59
C LEU A 64 -11.36 42.51 10.08
N LEU A 65 -11.26 41.39 9.36
CA LEU A 65 -11.47 41.34 7.94
C LEU A 65 -12.96 41.54 7.60
N ARG A 66 -13.26 42.54 6.76
CA ARG A 66 -14.61 42.75 6.19
C ARG A 66 -14.76 41.93 4.92
N MET A 67 -15.55 40.85 5.01
CA MET A 67 -15.72 39.87 3.94
C MET A 67 -16.86 40.22 2.97
N ASN A 68 -16.62 39.95 1.70
CA ASN A 68 -17.65 39.87 0.66
C ASN A 68 -17.97 38.39 0.39
N PRO A 69 -19.16 38.03 -0.12
CA PRO A 69 -19.51 36.65 -0.47
C PRO A 69 -18.59 35.99 -1.52
N ALA A 70 -17.86 36.78 -2.28
CA ALA A 70 -16.91 36.32 -3.29
C ALA A 70 -15.49 36.06 -2.73
N ASP A 71 -15.23 36.43 -1.46
CA ASP A 71 -13.92 36.25 -0.85
C ASP A 71 -13.71 34.80 -0.43
N GLU A 72 -12.48 34.33 -0.55
CA GLU A 72 -12.13 32.94 -0.31
C GLU A 72 -10.84 32.83 0.50
N ALA A 73 -10.81 31.89 1.45
CA ALA A 73 -9.63 31.55 2.24
C ALA A 73 -9.03 30.23 1.74
N ILE A 74 -7.72 30.18 1.53
CA ILE A 74 -6.99 28.96 1.17
C ILE A 74 -5.98 28.63 2.27
N ILE A 75 -6.17 27.51 2.96
CA ILE A 75 -5.23 27.04 3.98
C ILE A 75 -4.06 26.34 3.31
N ALA A 76 -2.89 26.99 3.29
CA ALA A 76 -1.66 26.52 2.65
C ALA A 76 -0.59 26.11 3.68
N ILE A 77 -1.00 25.28 4.65
CA ILE A 77 -0.13 24.72 5.70
C ILE A 77 -0.22 23.18 5.64
N PRO A 78 0.39 22.54 4.63
CA PRO A 78 0.24 21.09 4.40
C PRO A 78 0.80 20.23 5.54
N SER A 79 1.69 20.77 6.37
CA SER A 79 2.27 20.12 7.55
C SER A 79 1.46 20.31 8.84
N ALA A 80 0.34 21.04 8.80
CA ALA A 80 -0.47 21.29 9.99
C ALA A 80 -1.12 20.00 10.53
N SER A 81 -1.19 19.87 11.86
CA SER A 81 -1.96 18.80 12.49
C SER A 81 -3.45 18.95 12.22
N ARG A 82 -4.21 17.85 12.31
CA ARG A 82 -5.67 17.87 12.07
C ARG A 82 -6.41 18.76 13.07
N GLU A 83 -5.96 18.77 14.32
CA GLU A 83 -6.52 19.61 15.38
C GLU A 83 -6.38 21.09 15.03
N TYR A 84 -5.19 21.48 14.56
CA TYR A 84 -4.91 22.87 14.18
C TYR A 84 -5.66 23.28 12.90
N LEU A 85 -5.76 22.41 11.89
CA LEU A 85 -6.59 22.66 10.70
C LEU A 85 -8.07 22.86 11.06
N ARG A 86 -8.60 22.07 12.00
CA ARG A 86 -9.99 22.22 12.49
C ARG A 86 -10.17 23.54 13.23
N GLU A 87 -9.20 23.94 14.05
CA GLU A 87 -9.21 25.23 14.73
C GLU A 87 -9.22 26.39 13.72
N LEU A 88 -8.29 26.39 12.76
CA LEU A 88 -8.21 27.40 11.71
C LEU A 88 -9.50 27.49 10.89
N TYR A 89 -10.05 26.36 10.49
CA TYR A 89 -11.33 26.32 9.75
C TYR A 89 -12.45 27.01 10.54
N ASN A 90 -12.53 26.76 11.85
CA ASN A 90 -13.55 27.38 12.71
C ASN A 90 -13.31 28.89 12.89
N ILE A 91 -12.05 29.33 12.98
CA ILE A 91 -11.70 30.76 13.04
C ILE A 91 -12.16 31.47 11.76
N LEU A 92 -11.83 30.91 10.60
CA LEU A 92 -12.18 31.49 9.29
C LEU A 92 -13.69 31.48 9.04
N LYS A 93 -14.38 30.41 9.42
CA LYS A 93 -15.84 30.34 9.32
C LYS A 93 -16.52 31.39 10.20
N LYS A 94 -16.03 31.60 11.43
CA LYS A 94 -16.52 32.67 12.32
C LYS A 94 -16.21 34.08 11.80
N ALA A 95 -15.14 34.23 11.01
CA ALA A 95 -14.78 35.47 10.33
C ALA A 95 -15.65 35.77 9.09
N GLY A 96 -16.52 34.86 8.68
CA GLY A 96 -17.45 35.07 7.57
C GLY A 96 -16.97 34.57 6.21
N PHE A 97 -15.93 33.74 6.15
CA PHE A 97 -15.56 33.04 4.91
C PHE A 97 -16.60 31.95 4.58
N GLU A 98 -17.35 32.13 3.50
CA GLU A 98 -18.26 31.10 2.97
C GLU A 98 -17.49 30.03 2.18
N LYS A 99 -16.37 30.41 1.57
CA LYS A 99 -15.50 29.53 0.78
C LYS A 99 -14.15 29.39 1.46
N ILE A 100 -13.91 28.20 1.99
CA ILE A 100 -12.62 27.83 2.62
C ILE A 100 -12.11 26.58 1.92
N ARG A 101 -10.94 26.68 1.28
CA ARG A 101 -10.24 25.55 0.66
C ARG A 101 -9.01 25.21 1.48
N ILE A 102 -8.62 23.94 1.48
CA ILE A 102 -7.40 23.47 2.11
C ILE A 102 -6.51 22.97 0.97
N LEU A 103 -5.27 23.48 0.91
CA LEU A 103 -4.28 23.00 -0.02
C LEU A 103 -3.81 21.61 0.48
N PRO A 104 -3.80 20.60 -0.38
CA PRO A 104 -3.40 19.26 0.02
C PRO A 104 -1.90 19.23 0.32
N GLY A 105 -1.46 18.19 1.02
CA GLY A 105 -0.05 17.80 0.99
C GLY A 105 0.39 17.41 -0.43
N ILE A 106 1.65 17.67 -0.77
CA ILE A 106 2.24 17.31 -2.08
C ILE A 106 2.03 15.82 -2.41
N SER A 107 1.97 14.94 -1.41
CA SER A 107 1.65 13.51 -1.56
C SER A 107 0.31 13.22 -2.23
N GLN A 108 -0.67 14.13 -2.13
CA GLN A 108 -2.01 13.96 -2.71
C GLN A 108 -2.13 14.58 -4.11
N ILE A 109 -1.23 15.50 -4.49
CA ILE A 109 -1.19 16.12 -5.83
C ILE A 109 -0.59 15.16 -6.86
N ILE A 110 0.29 14.26 -6.42
CA ILE A 110 1.01 13.31 -7.28
C ILE A 110 0.06 12.21 -7.83
N GLU A 111 -1.15 12.06 -7.32
CA GLU A 111 -2.16 11.09 -7.80
C GLU A 111 -2.92 11.50 -9.08
N GLY A 112 -2.67 12.68 -9.66
CA GLY A 112 -2.89 12.90 -11.09
C GLY A 112 -4.24 13.49 -11.54
N ASP A 113 -5.07 14.04 -10.67
CA ASP A 113 -6.29 14.76 -11.10
C ASP A 113 -6.11 16.29 -11.01
N ALA A 114 -5.99 16.93 -12.19
CA ALA A 114 -6.06 18.38 -12.37
C ALA A 114 -7.51 18.91 -12.35
N HIS A 115 -8.31 18.43 -11.40
CA HIS A 115 -9.63 19.00 -11.10
C HIS A 115 -9.65 19.54 -9.67
N LEU A 116 -9.74 20.86 -9.58
CA LEU A 116 -9.93 21.65 -8.36
C LEU A 116 -11.28 21.35 -7.68
N ILE A 117 -11.43 20.17 -7.09
CA ILE A 117 -12.41 19.85 -6.03
C ILE A 117 -11.74 18.81 -5.14
N GLN A 118 -11.16 19.22 -4.01
CA GLN A 118 -10.49 18.28 -3.12
C GLN A 118 -11.45 17.64 -2.14
N THR A 119 -11.73 16.38 -2.44
CA THR A 119 -12.09 15.29 -1.57
C THR A 119 -11.16 15.25 -0.36
N ARG A 120 -11.71 15.26 0.86
CA ARG A 120 -10.94 14.92 2.07
C ARG A 120 -10.35 13.52 1.90
N SER A 121 -9.03 13.36 1.96
CA SER A 121 -8.43 12.03 2.03
C SER A 121 -8.69 11.42 3.41
N ILE A 122 -9.32 10.25 3.47
CA ILE A 122 -9.41 9.47 4.71
C ILE A 122 -8.02 8.94 5.06
N ASP A 123 -7.58 9.15 6.29
CA ASP A 123 -6.46 8.38 6.82
C ASP A 123 -6.95 6.98 7.18
N PRO A 124 -6.38 5.91 6.61
CA PRO A 124 -6.68 4.53 6.98
C PRO A 124 -6.73 4.27 8.50
N GLN A 125 -5.93 5.00 9.28
CA GLN A 125 -5.90 4.86 10.74
C GLN A 125 -7.24 5.24 11.40
N ASP A 126 -7.95 6.23 10.84
CA ASP A 126 -9.22 6.72 11.40
C ASP A 126 -10.35 5.69 11.26
N LEU A 127 -10.19 4.71 10.36
CA LEU A 127 -11.19 3.67 10.09
C LEU A 127 -11.01 2.40 10.92
N LEU A 128 -9.82 2.17 11.49
CA LEU A 128 -9.53 0.93 12.22
C LEU A 128 -10.13 0.88 13.63
N GLY A 129 -10.61 2.02 14.15
CA GLY A 129 -11.18 2.11 15.50
C GLY A 129 -10.21 1.73 16.64
N ARG A 130 -8.91 1.58 16.33
CA ARG A 130 -7.84 1.21 17.26
C ARG A 130 -6.60 2.06 17.02
N THR A 131 -5.82 2.29 18.07
CA THR A 131 -4.56 3.04 17.99
C THR A 131 -3.50 2.19 17.26
N PRO A 132 -2.88 2.69 16.18
CA PRO A 132 -1.74 2.05 15.56
C PRO A 132 -0.60 1.91 16.57
N VAL A 133 0.13 0.79 16.52
CA VAL A 133 1.24 0.56 17.44
C VAL A 133 2.45 1.37 16.98
N ALA A 134 2.97 2.21 17.88
CA ALA A 134 4.27 2.84 17.71
C ALA A 134 5.36 1.77 17.87
N ILE A 135 5.79 1.19 16.76
CA ILE A 135 6.91 0.25 16.75
C ILE A 135 8.20 1.06 16.87
N GLY A 136 9.04 0.75 17.86
CA GLY A 136 10.38 1.30 18.00
C GLY A 136 11.24 0.94 16.79
N LEU A 137 11.11 1.75 15.72
CA LEU A 137 11.68 1.46 14.40
C LEU A 137 13.21 1.41 14.46
N LYS A 138 13.84 2.28 15.27
CA LYS A 138 15.30 2.37 15.35
C LYS A 138 15.96 1.08 15.84
N GLU A 139 15.48 0.49 16.94
CA GLU A 139 16.05 -0.77 17.45
C GLU A 139 15.78 -1.93 16.50
N SER A 140 14.55 -1.98 15.96
CA SER A 140 14.06 -3.05 15.10
C SER A 140 14.77 -3.12 13.74
N LEU A 141 15.33 -2.00 13.27
CA LEU A 141 16.02 -1.91 11.98
C LEU A 141 17.55 -2.01 12.09
N THR A 142 18.12 -2.16 13.29
CA THR A 142 19.58 -2.20 13.50
C THR A 142 20.29 -3.23 12.62
N TYR A 143 19.68 -4.40 12.39
CA TYR A 143 20.26 -5.46 11.55
C TYR A 143 20.36 -5.08 10.05
N LEU A 144 19.60 -4.08 9.61
CA LEU A 144 19.57 -3.56 8.23
C LEU A 144 20.53 -2.39 8.02
N ARG A 145 21.04 -1.80 9.11
CA ARG A 145 21.99 -0.69 9.04
C ARG A 145 23.26 -1.13 8.31
N GLY A 146 23.65 -0.35 7.30
CA GLY A 146 24.85 -0.68 6.52
C GLY A 146 24.67 -1.86 5.56
N LYS A 147 23.45 -2.40 5.39
CA LYS A 147 23.19 -3.54 4.51
C LYS A 147 22.75 -3.12 3.12
N ARG A 148 22.91 -4.04 2.17
CA ARG A 148 22.35 -3.93 0.83
C ARG A 148 21.05 -4.71 0.74
N VAL A 149 19.95 -4.00 0.52
CA VAL A 149 18.60 -4.56 0.62
C VAL A 149 17.92 -4.48 -0.74
N LEU A 150 17.36 -5.60 -1.19
CA LEU A 150 16.54 -5.67 -2.40
C LEU A 150 15.07 -5.78 -2.01
N VAL A 151 14.24 -4.90 -2.56
CA VAL A 151 12.79 -5.01 -2.47
C VAL A 151 12.26 -5.31 -3.86
N THR A 152 11.64 -6.47 -4.05
CA THR A 152 10.92 -6.76 -5.30
C THR A 152 9.49 -6.25 -5.20
N GLY A 153 8.93 -5.74 -6.29
CA GLY A 153 7.63 -5.09 -6.26
C GLY A 153 7.71 -3.75 -5.52
N ALA A 154 8.86 -3.07 -5.61
CA ALA A 154 9.15 -1.85 -4.85
C ALA A 154 8.18 -0.70 -5.13
N GLY A 155 7.55 -0.67 -6.31
CA GLY A 155 6.50 0.31 -6.65
C GLY A 155 5.07 -0.09 -6.24
N GLY A 156 4.89 -1.25 -5.61
CA GLY A 156 3.59 -1.69 -5.07
C GLY A 156 3.36 -1.17 -3.65
N SER A 157 2.13 -1.16 -3.15
CA SER A 157 1.78 -0.54 -1.86
C SER A 157 2.61 -1.00 -0.65
N ILE A 158 2.91 -2.30 -0.55
CA ILE A 158 3.78 -2.84 0.51
C ILE A 158 5.25 -2.55 0.20
N GLY A 159 5.68 -2.78 -1.05
CA GLY A 159 7.06 -2.57 -1.46
C GLY A 159 7.52 -1.13 -1.28
N SER A 160 6.68 -0.15 -1.61
CA SER A 160 7.00 1.28 -1.49
C SER A 160 7.17 1.68 -0.04
N GLU A 161 6.29 1.20 0.84
CA GLU A 161 6.39 1.48 2.27
C GLU A 161 7.60 0.80 2.91
N LEU A 162 7.90 -0.45 2.54
CA LEU A 162 9.14 -1.11 2.95
C LEU A 162 10.35 -0.27 2.53
N CYS A 163 10.36 0.28 1.31
CA CYS A 163 11.46 1.12 0.85
C CYS A 163 11.61 2.41 1.68
N ARG A 164 10.52 3.09 2.03
CA ARG A 164 10.55 4.29 2.90
C ARG A 164 11.13 3.96 4.28
N GLN A 165 10.65 2.88 4.89
CA GLN A 165 11.12 2.49 6.22
C GLN A 165 12.57 1.98 6.20
N LEU A 166 13.00 1.31 5.13
CA LEU A 166 14.39 0.88 4.94
C LEU A 166 15.35 2.06 4.73
N LEU A 167 14.91 3.10 4.02
CA LEU A 167 15.66 4.35 3.87
C LEU A 167 15.89 5.02 5.24
N SER A 168 14.81 5.18 6.02
CA SER A 168 14.86 5.69 7.40
C SER A 168 15.68 4.79 8.35
N GLY A 169 15.61 3.47 8.12
CA GLY A 169 16.35 2.44 8.87
C GLY A 169 17.86 2.39 8.63
N GLY A 170 18.39 3.19 7.69
CA GLY A 170 19.82 3.28 7.44
C GLY A 170 20.40 2.14 6.60
N ALA A 171 19.61 1.56 5.69
CA ALA A 171 20.15 0.68 4.65
C ALA A 171 21.25 1.42 3.85
N GLN A 172 22.38 0.75 3.56
CA GLN A 172 23.48 1.37 2.80
C GLN A 172 23.11 1.52 1.33
N ARG A 173 22.43 0.52 0.79
CA ARG A 173 21.99 0.49 -0.60
C ARG A 173 20.64 -0.17 -0.70
N LEU A 174 19.70 0.50 -1.35
CA LEU A 174 18.33 0.05 -1.52
C LEU A 174 18.07 -0.17 -3.01
N TYR A 175 17.85 -1.42 -3.38
CA TYR A 175 17.54 -1.83 -4.75
C TYR A 175 16.03 -1.92 -4.92
N LEU A 176 15.47 -1.09 -5.81
CA LEU A 176 14.03 -1.02 -6.09
C LEU A 176 13.75 -1.85 -7.33
N PHE A 177 13.39 -3.13 -7.16
CA PHE A 177 13.17 -4.03 -8.30
C PHE A 177 11.69 -4.14 -8.65
N GLY A 178 11.35 -3.96 -9.93
CA GLY A 178 10.00 -4.25 -10.43
C GLY A 178 9.86 -4.06 -11.94
N HIS A 179 8.81 -4.66 -12.51
CA HIS A 179 8.55 -4.60 -13.95
C HIS A 179 7.81 -3.32 -14.38
N GLY A 180 7.06 -2.70 -13.45
CA GLY A 180 6.27 -1.51 -13.73
C GLY A 180 7.12 -0.25 -13.67
N GLU A 181 7.62 0.21 -14.82
CA GLU A 181 8.52 1.35 -14.97
C GLU A 181 7.98 2.60 -14.25
N ASN A 182 6.77 3.06 -14.57
CA ASN A 182 6.12 4.17 -13.85
C ASN A 182 6.05 3.98 -12.32
N SER A 183 5.73 2.78 -11.84
CA SER A 183 5.64 2.53 -10.40
C SER A 183 7.00 2.55 -9.71
N ILE A 184 8.07 2.12 -10.39
CA ILE A 184 9.44 2.22 -9.89
C ILE A 184 9.94 3.67 -9.95
N TYR A 185 9.65 4.40 -11.03
CA TYR A 185 9.97 5.83 -11.15
C TYR A 185 9.33 6.65 -10.01
N GLN A 186 8.06 6.40 -9.71
CA GLN A 186 7.35 7.10 -8.64
C GLN A 186 8.01 6.91 -7.29
N ILE A 187 8.32 5.67 -6.90
CA ILE A 187 8.97 5.41 -5.61
C ILE A 187 10.43 5.89 -5.59
N ASP A 188 11.19 5.78 -6.68
CA ASP A 188 12.55 6.32 -6.76
C ASP A 188 12.55 7.84 -6.52
N ARG A 189 11.67 8.57 -7.21
CA ARG A 189 11.51 10.01 -7.03
C ARG A 189 11.10 10.38 -5.60
N GLU A 190 10.14 9.65 -5.04
CA GLU A 190 9.67 9.87 -3.66
C GLU A 190 10.80 9.70 -2.64
N LEU A 191 11.57 8.60 -2.73
CA LEU A 191 12.67 8.35 -1.81
C LEU A 191 13.80 9.39 -1.94
N ARG A 192 14.06 9.89 -3.15
CA ARG A 192 15.04 10.97 -3.37
C ARG A 192 14.62 12.28 -2.71
N LEU A 193 13.33 12.62 -2.78
CA LEU A 193 12.80 13.79 -2.06
C LEU A 193 12.96 13.63 -0.54
N LEU A 194 12.70 12.44 0.00
CA LEU A 194 12.95 12.15 1.42
C LEU A 194 14.44 12.28 1.78
N GLN A 195 15.36 11.92 0.88
CA GLN A 195 16.80 12.13 1.08
C GLN A 195 17.17 13.61 1.12
N GLU A 196 16.57 14.44 0.28
CA GLU A 196 16.76 15.90 0.30
C GLU A 196 16.29 16.52 1.63
N GLU A 197 15.28 15.91 2.27
CA GLU A 197 14.77 16.27 3.60
C GLU A 197 15.60 15.67 4.76
N GLY A 198 16.72 14.99 4.46
CA GLY A 198 17.65 14.45 5.45
C GLY A 198 17.38 12.99 5.88
N VAL A 199 16.43 12.29 5.25
CA VAL A 199 16.14 10.89 5.56
C VAL A 199 17.08 9.97 4.79
N GLY A 200 17.95 9.24 5.50
CA GLY A 200 18.82 8.25 4.86
C GLY A 200 19.80 8.85 3.84
N GLU A 201 20.32 10.06 4.12
CA GLU A 201 21.21 10.86 3.22
C GLU A 201 22.36 10.06 2.58
N LYS A 202 22.88 9.05 3.27
CA LYS A 202 24.02 8.24 2.82
C LYS A 202 23.63 6.96 2.06
N ALA A 203 22.34 6.66 1.96
CA ALA A 203 21.85 5.48 1.27
C ALA A 203 21.97 5.66 -0.25
N THR A 204 22.47 4.63 -0.95
CA THR A 204 22.40 4.61 -2.42
C THR A 204 21.07 4.00 -2.85
N ILE A 205 20.23 4.76 -3.54
CA ILE A 205 18.98 4.27 -4.15
C ILE A 205 19.25 3.83 -5.59
N VAL A 206 18.89 2.59 -5.92
CA VAL A 206 19.14 1.99 -7.24
C VAL A 206 17.84 1.41 -7.80
N PRO A 207 17.15 2.09 -8.72
CA PRO A 207 16.00 1.52 -9.42
C PRO A 207 16.44 0.45 -10.42
N ILE A 208 15.73 -0.67 -10.46
CA ILE A 208 16.00 -1.80 -11.35
C ILE A 208 14.69 -2.22 -12.02
N ILE A 209 14.63 -2.07 -13.34
CA ILE A 209 13.53 -2.59 -14.14
C ILE A 209 13.84 -4.04 -14.53
N GLY A 210 12.87 -4.92 -14.30
CA GLY A 210 12.98 -6.34 -14.63
C GLY A 210 11.73 -7.13 -14.24
N ASP A 211 11.59 -8.30 -14.86
CA ASP A 211 10.53 -9.26 -14.59
C ASP A 211 11.10 -10.46 -13.80
N LEU A 212 10.39 -10.91 -12.76
CA LEU A 212 10.80 -12.10 -12.00
C LEU A 212 10.75 -13.38 -12.84
N LYS A 213 9.97 -13.40 -13.92
CA LYS A 213 9.88 -14.54 -14.85
C LYS A 213 11.17 -14.72 -15.66
N ASP A 214 11.99 -13.68 -15.81
CA ASP A 214 13.29 -13.78 -16.47
C ASP A 214 14.33 -14.38 -15.51
N GLU A 215 14.42 -15.70 -15.53
CA GLU A 215 15.33 -16.48 -14.70
C GLU A 215 16.80 -16.07 -14.88
N ALA A 216 17.22 -15.83 -16.12
CA ALA A 216 18.60 -15.47 -16.44
C ALA A 216 18.94 -14.08 -15.89
N TYR A 217 18.04 -13.11 -16.05
CA TYR A 217 18.24 -11.77 -15.52
C TYR A 217 18.20 -11.74 -13.99
N VAL A 218 17.24 -12.41 -13.35
CA VAL A 218 17.17 -12.54 -11.88
C VAL A 218 18.47 -13.15 -11.34
N ASN A 219 18.93 -14.25 -11.92
CA ASN A 219 20.20 -14.86 -11.52
C ASN A 219 21.39 -13.91 -11.71
N TYR A 220 21.47 -13.21 -12.84
CA TYR A 220 22.51 -12.23 -13.13
C TYR A 220 22.53 -11.08 -12.11
N ILE A 221 21.40 -10.44 -11.83
CA ILE A 221 21.35 -9.29 -10.92
C ILE A 221 21.69 -9.70 -9.49
N ILE A 222 21.17 -10.81 -8.97
CA ILE A 222 21.46 -11.23 -7.59
C ILE A 222 22.97 -11.49 -7.42
N GLY A 223 23.61 -12.11 -8.41
CA GLY A 223 25.06 -12.33 -8.41
C GLY A 223 25.91 -11.05 -8.45
N LYS A 224 25.43 -9.99 -9.11
CA LYS A 224 26.14 -8.69 -9.19
C LYS A 224 25.91 -7.80 -7.98
N LEU A 225 24.66 -7.72 -7.51
CA LEU A 225 24.25 -6.81 -6.45
C LEU A 225 24.76 -7.25 -5.06
N LYS A 226 25.10 -8.54 -4.92
CA LYS A 226 25.49 -9.27 -3.70
C LYS A 226 24.63 -8.91 -2.47
N VAL A 227 23.32 -8.91 -2.68
CA VAL A 227 22.30 -8.51 -1.70
C VAL A 227 22.49 -9.21 -0.34
N ASP A 228 22.35 -8.48 0.77
CA ASP A 228 22.36 -9.06 2.11
C ASP A 228 20.96 -9.55 2.51
N VAL A 229 19.93 -8.77 2.19
CA VAL A 229 18.53 -9.04 2.58
C VAL A 229 17.59 -8.82 1.39
N ILE A 230 16.70 -9.77 1.13
CA ILE A 230 15.62 -9.65 0.13
C ILE A 230 14.28 -9.57 0.85
N PHE A 231 13.48 -8.53 0.55
CA PHE A 231 12.05 -8.48 0.87
C PHE A 231 11.25 -8.70 -0.42
N HIS A 232 10.59 -9.84 -0.52
CA HIS A 232 9.86 -10.24 -1.71
C HIS A 232 8.37 -9.85 -1.59
N ALA A 233 8.03 -8.67 -2.13
CA ALA A 233 6.67 -8.11 -2.15
C ALA A 233 6.01 -8.09 -3.55
N ALA A 234 6.66 -8.64 -4.58
CA ALA A 234 6.11 -8.71 -5.94
C ALA A 234 5.13 -9.88 -6.07
N ALA A 235 3.88 -9.59 -6.42
CA ALA A 235 2.88 -10.58 -6.78
C ALA A 235 1.72 -9.90 -7.53
N TYR A 236 1.02 -10.67 -8.36
CA TYR A 236 -0.35 -10.32 -8.72
C TYR A 236 -1.29 -10.74 -7.59
N LYS A 237 -2.22 -9.85 -7.20
CA LYS A 237 -3.06 -10.02 -6.00
C LYS A 237 -4.57 -9.97 -6.21
N HIS A 238 -5.03 -9.52 -7.38
CA HIS A 238 -6.46 -9.28 -7.60
C HIS A 238 -7.17 -10.59 -7.90
N VAL A 239 -7.84 -11.18 -6.89
CA VAL A 239 -8.48 -12.49 -6.98
C VAL A 239 -9.33 -12.64 -8.26
N PRO A 240 -10.33 -11.78 -8.56
CA PRO A 240 -11.14 -11.97 -9.77
C PRO A 240 -10.32 -11.95 -11.06
N MET A 241 -9.32 -11.05 -11.14
CA MET A 241 -8.46 -10.95 -12.31
C MET A 241 -7.56 -12.19 -12.48
N MET A 242 -7.10 -12.76 -11.36
CA MET A 242 -6.26 -13.95 -11.35
C MET A 242 -7.07 -15.23 -11.56
N GLU A 243 -8.35 -15.23 -11.24
CA GLU A 243 -9.26 -16.29 -11.68
C GLU A 243 -9.43 -16.27 -13.21
N GLU A 244 -9.53 -15.11 -13.84
CA GLU A 244 -9.57 -15.04 -15.31
C GLU A 244 -8.22 -15.34 -15.96
N ASN A 245 -7.12 -15.13 -15.24
CA ASN A 245 -5.74 -15.26 -15.76
C ASN A 245 -4.88 -16.20 -14.89
N PRO A 246 -5.30 -17.47 -14.71
CA PRO A 246 -4.68 -18.35 -13.71
C PRO A 246 -3.23 -18.72 -14.08
N VAL A 247 -2.95 -18.89 -15.37
CA VAL A 247 -1.59 -19.18 -15.84
C VAL A 247 -0.66 -18.01 -15.55
N ALA A 248 -1.10 -16.76 -15.77
CA ALA A 248 -0.30 -15.58 -15.46
C ALA A 248 -0.06 -15.43 -13.94
N ALA A 249 -1.04 -15.79 -13.11
CA ALA A 249 -0.89 -15.81 -11.66
C ALA A 249 0.21 -16.78 -11.22
N ILE A 250 0.21 -18.01 -11.74
CA ILE A 250 1.22 -19.02 -11.41
C ILE A 250 2.60 -18.66 -11.98
N GLU A 251 2.68 -18.20 -13.23
CA GLU A 251 3.94 -17.72 -13.84
C GLU A 251 4.60 -16.63 -13.01
N ASN A 252 3.84 -15.57 -12.68
CA ASN A 252 4.39 -14.43 -11.98
C ASN A 252 4.70 -14.75 -10.52
N ASN A 253 3.74 -15.34 -9.80
CA ASN A 253 3.88 -15.53 -8.36
C ASN A 253 4.78 -16.73 -8.07
N VAL A 254 4.46 -17.91 -8.61
CA VAL A 254 5.15 -19.16 -8.25
C VAL A 254 6.51 -19.25 -8.93
N PHE A 255 6.55 -19.21 -10.27
CA PHE A 255 7.80 -19.37 -11.01
C PHE A 255 8.72 -18.15 -10.89
N GLY A 256 8.16 -16.95 -10.70
CA GLY A 256 8.93 -15.77 -10.32
C GLY A 256 9.57 -15.88 -8.93
N THR A 257 8.83 -16.39 -7.93
CA THR A 257 9.40 -16.68 -6.60
C THR A 257 10.47 -17.76 -6.68
N GLU A 258 10.23 -18.84 -7.43
CA GLU A 258 11.19 -19.94 -7.62
C GLU A 258 12.54 -19.43 -8.14
N ASN A 259 12.53 -18.59 -9.18
CA ASN A 259 13.74 -17.98 -9.74
C ASN A 259 14.52 -17.18 -8.69
N LEU A 260 13.81 -16.36 -7.91
CA LEU A 260 14.42 -15.52 -6.89
C LEU A 260 14.96 -16.32 -5.70
N VAL A 261 14.24 -17.36 -5.25
CA VAL A 261 14.67 -18.27 -4.18
C VAL A 261 15.93 -19.04 -4.58
N LYS A 262 15.96 -19.60 -5.81
CA LYS A 262 17.14 -20.29 -6.35
C LYS A 262 18.36 -19.37 -6.39
N ALA A 263 18.19 -18.15 -6.91
CA ALA A 263 19.28 -17.16 -6.97
C ALA A 263 19.74 -16.74 -5.56
N ALA A 264 18.81 -16.54 -4.62
CA ALA A 264 19.12 -16.17 -3.24
C ALA A 264 19.93 -17.25 -2.51
N GLY A 265 19.56 -18.52 -2.67
CA GLY A 265 20.31 -19.66 -2.14
C GLY A 265 21.69 -19.79 -2.77
N HIS A 266 21.77 -19.77 -4.10
CA HIS A 266 23.02 -19.90 -4.84
C HIS A 266 24.06 -18.83 -4.45
N TYR A 267 23.64 -17.57 -4.34
CA TYR A 267 24.51 -16.45 -3.97
C TYR A 267 24.57 -16.17 -2.46
N LYS A 268 24.04 -17.07 -1.63
CA LYS A 268 24.11 -17.03 -0.15
C LYS A 268 23.66 -15.69 0.44
N VAL A 269 22.51 -15.20 -0.02
CA VAL A 269 21.83 -14.05 0.58
C VAL A 269 21.58 -14.37 2.06
N LYS A 270 21.79 -13.44 2.99
CA LYS A 270 21.72 -13.77 4.42
C LYS A 270 20.29 -13.97 4.90
N ARG A 271 19.35 -13.15 4.40
CA ARG A 271 17.94 -13.18 4.81
C ARG A 271 17.02 -12.99 3.61
N PHE A 272 15.98 -13.82 3.53
CA PHE A 272 14.94 -13.75 2.52
C PHE A 272 13.58 -13.74 3.21
N VAL A 273 12.83 -12.66 3.04
CA VAL A 273 11.52 -12.47 3.66
C VAL A 273 10.45 -12.44 2.57
N LEU A 274 9.60 -13.46 2.54
CA LEU A 274 8.42 -13.50 1.67
C LEU A 274 7.25 -12.77 2.33
N ILE A 275 6.65 -11.84 1.60
CA ILE A 275 5.34 -11.28 1.96
C ILE A 275 4.24 -12.23 1.48
N SER A 276 3.48 -12.77 2.42
CA SER A 276 2.34 -13.65 2.17
C SER A 276 1.03 -13.02 2.63
N THR A 277 -0.06 -13.76 2.52
CA THR A 277 -1.44 -13.31 2.72
C THR A 277 -2.25 -14.39 3.41
N ASP A 278 -3.26 -13.99 4.18
CA ASP A 278 -4.34 -14.85 4.68
C ASP A 278 -4.93 -15.80 3.61
N LYS A 279 -5.05 -15.36 2.35
CA LYS A 279 -5.56 -16.16 1.22
C LYS A 279 -4.71 -17.38 0.86
N ALA A 280 -3.49 -17.49 1.38
CA ALA A 280 -2.67 -18.69 1.26
C ALA A 280 -3.16 -19.84 2.16
N VAL A 281 -4.04 -19.55 3.13
CA VAL A 281 -4.61 -20.52 4.06
C VAL A 281 -5.78 -21.24 3.42
N ASP A 282 -5.68 -22.56 3.29
CA ASP A 282 -6.70 -23.44 2.69
C ASP A 282 -7.21 -22.85 1.37
N PRO A 283 -6.35 -22.51 0.41
CA PRO A 283 -6.69 -21.57 -0.65
C PRO A 283 -7.85 -22.06 -1.52
N VAL A 284 -8.84 -21.19 -1.77
CA VAL A 284 -10.00 -21.46 -2.65
C VAL A 284 -9.86 -20.85 -4.04
N SER A 285 -8.84 -20.01 -4.24
CA SER A 285 -8.57 -19.28 -5.48
C SER A 285 -7.18 -19.63 -6.01
N VAL A 286 -6.95 -19.41 -7.30
CA VAL A 286 -5.64 -19.57 -7.93
C VAL A 286 -4.63 -18.58 -7.36
N TYR A 287 -5.06 -17.35 -7.03
CA TYR A 287 -4.20 -16.41 -6.31
C TYR A 287 -3.76 -16.98 -4.95
N GLY A 288 -4.71 -17.47 -4.14
CA GLY A 288 -4.40 -18.10 -2.87
C GLY A 288 -3.44 -19.27 -3.01
N ALA A 289 -3.72 -20.17 -3.96
CA ALA A 289 -2.88 -21.33 -4.26
C ALA A 289 -1.47 -20.92 -4.65
N SER A 290 -1.35 -19.91 -5.53
CA SER A 290 -0.05 -19.39 -5.94
C SER A 290 0.78 -18.89 -4.75
N LYS A 291 0.15 -18.20 -3.78
CA LYS A 291 0.84 -17.71 -2.59
C LYS A 291 1.19 -18.83 -1.62
N MET A 292 0.31 -19.82 -1.44
CA MET A 292 0.63 -21.02 -0.67
C MET A 292 1.84 -21.75 -1.24
N LEU A 293 1.93 -21.92 -2.56
CA LEU A 293 3.08 -22.52 -3.24
C LEU A 293 4.36 -21.68 -3.06
N CYS A 294 4.26 -20.35 -3.06
CA CYS A 294 5.39 -19.48 -2.73
C CYS A 294 5.89 -19.69 -1.30
N GLU A 295 4.98 -19.83 -0.33
CA GLU A 295 5.37 -20.14 1.06
C GLU A 295 6.13 -21.46 1.14
N GLN A 296 5.65 -22.50 0.44
CA GLN A 296 6.30 -23.81 0.44
C GLN A 296 7.67 -23.80 -0.25
N LEU A 297 7.81 -23.08 -1.37
CA LEU A 297 9.10 -22.88 -2.05
C LEU A 297 10.13 -22.25 -1.09
N VAL A 298 9.74 -21.18 -0.41
CA VAL A 298 10.62 -20.44 0.51
C VAL A 298 10.98 -21.28 1.73
N LEU A 299 9.99 -21.96 2.33
CA LEU A 299 10.23 -22.82 3.50
C LEU A 299 11.06 -24.05 3.14
N SER A 300 10.90 -24.63 1.96
CA SER A 300 11.70 -25.78 1.51
C SER A 300 13.17 -25.41 1.27
N ALA A 301 13.41 -24.22 0.68
CA ALA A 301 14.76 -23.71 0.46
C ALA A 301 15.57 -23.48 1.75
N SER A 302 14.89 -23.34 2.90
CA SER A 302 15.55 -23.23 4.20
C SER A 302 16.44 -24.43 4.57
N GLN A 303 16.18 -25.60 3.97
CA GLN A 303 16.89 -26.85 4.24
C GLN A 303 18.23 -26.94 3.48
N GLU A 304 18.42 -26.17 2.41
CA GLU A 304 19.61 -26.23 1.55
C GLU A 304 20.80 -25.42 2.10
N GLY A 305 20.60 -24.69 3.20
CA GLY A 305 21.61 -23.88 3.87
C GLY A 305 21.93 -22.55 3.16
N GLY A 306 22.65 -21.66 3.84
CA GLY A 306 23.17 -20.40 3.27
C GLY A 306 22.35 -19.14 3.54
N ALA A 307 21.01 -19.20 3.48
CA ALA A 307 20.11 -18.07 3.73
C ALA A 307 19.08 -18.38 4.82
N HIS A 308 18.70 -17.37 5.61
CA HIS A 308 17.52 -17.45 6.49
C HIS A 308 16.27 -17.12 5.68
N PHE A 309 15.55 -18.15 5.26
CA PHE A 309 14.27 -18.03 4.55
C PHE A 309 13.12 -17.97 5.55
N MET A 310 12.25 -16.97 5.41
CA MET A 310 11.09 -16.79 6.27
C MET A 310 9.90 -16.25 5.50
N VAL A 311 8.72 -16.57 6.01
CA VAL A 311 7.43 -16.14 5.47
C VAL A 311 6.75 -15.26 6.52
N VAL A 312 6.22 -14.12 6.10
CA VAL A 312 5.38 -13.26 6.95
C VAL A 312 3.99 -13.16 6.34
N ARG A 313 2.99 -13.68 7.04
CA ARG A 313 1.59 -13.72 6.63
C ARG A 313 0.79 -12.69 7.42
N PHE A 314 -0.09 -11.97 6.72
CA PHE A 314 -1.06 -11.05 7.33
C PHE A 314 -2.28 -10.90 6.42
N GLY A 315 -3.33 -10.26 6.94
CA GLY A 315 -4.58 -10.04 6.21
C GLY A 315 -4.53 -8.84 5.26
N ASN A 316 -5.67 -8.18 5.11
CA ASN A 316 -5.77 -7.02 4.23
C ASN A 316 -5.04 -5.81 4.83
N VAL A 317 -4.50 -4.97 3.94
CA VAL A 317 -3.96 -3.66 4.29
C VAL A 317 -4.84 -2.54 3.73
N LEU A 318 -5.22 -1.61 4.59
CA LEU A 318 -6.06 -0.47 4.23
C LEU A 318 -5.34 0.49 3.29
N GLY A 319 -6.09 1.10 2.37
CA GLY A 319 -5.57 2.06 1.41
C GLY A 319 -4.63 1.47 0.34
N SER A 320 -4.47 0.15 0.26
CA SER A 320 -3.61 -0.44 -0.78
C SER A 320 -4.20 -0.25 -2.17
N ARG A 321 -3.33 -0.17 -3.19
CA ARG A 321 -3.70 0.06 -4.59
C ARG A 321 -4.73 -0.98 -5.04
N GLY A 322 -5.82 -0.50 -5.63
CA GLY A 322 -6.93 -1.32 -6.11
C GLY A 322 -7.69 -2.10 -5.03
N SER A 323 -7.59 -1.70 -3.76
CA SER A 323 -8.37 -2.28 -2.67
C SER A 323 -9.77 -1.66 -2.56
N ILE A 324 -10.53 -2.12 -1.58
CA ILE A 324 -11.92 -1.73 -1.37
C ILE A 324 -12.09 -0.25 -0.99
N MET A 325 -11.14 0.34 -0.27
CA MET A 325 -11.21 1.75 0.13
C MET A 325 -11.18 2.71 -1.08
N PRO A 326 -10.19 2.64 -2.00
CA PRO A 326 -10.24 3.45 -3.23
C PRO A 326 -11.51 3.23 -4.06
N LEU A 327 -12.08 2.02 -4.05
CA LEU A 327 -13.35 1.74 -4.73
C LEU A 327 -14.52 2.49 -4.08
N PHE A 328 -14.68 2.36 -2.76
CA PHE A 328 -15.74 3.03 -2.00
C PHE A 328 -15.62 4.55 -2.10
N GLN A 329 -14.40 5.09 -2.01
CA GLN A 329 -14.14 6.50 -2.22
C GLN A 329 -14.69 6.96 -3.58
N LYS A 330 -14.30 6.30 -4.67
CA LYS A 330 -14.78 6.65 -6.02
C LYS A 330 -16.29 6.49 -6.18
N GLN A 331 -16.90 5.52 -5.51
CA GLN A 331 -18.35 5.32 -5.51
C GLN A 331 -19.05 6.47 -4.77
N ILE A 332 -18.56 6.84 -3.60
CA ILE A 332 -19.10 7.93 -2.78
C ILE A 332 -18.96 9.28 -3.51
N GLU A 333 -17.80 9.55 -4.10
CA GLU A 333 -17.55 10.76 -4.89
C GLU A 333 -18.49 10.90 -6.10
N LYS A 334 -19.00 9.77 -6.63
CA LYS A 334 -19.98 9.73 -7.71
C LYS A 334 -21.44 9.77 -7.23
N GLY A 335 -21.69 9.83 -5.92
CA GLY A 335 -23.03 9.83 -5.32
C GLY A 335 -23.59 8.44 -4.99
N GLY A 336 -22.76 7.40 -5.03
CA GLY A 336 -23.16 6.01 -4.76
C GLY A 336 -23.81 5.29 -5.95
N PRO A 337 -24.37 4.09 -5.72
CA PRO A 337 -24.32 3.33 -4.47
C PRO A 337 -22.91 2.78 -4.18
N VAL A 338 -22.65 2.48 -2.90
CA VAL A 338 -21.45 1.73 -2.49
C VAL A 338 -21.74 0.24 -2.60
N THR A 339 -20.89 -0.52 -3.29
CA THR A 339 -21.13 -1.95 -3.55
C THR A 339 -20.40 -2.85 -2.56
N VAL A 340 -21.13 -3.63 -1.77
CA VAL A 340 -20.58 -4.63 -0.85
C VAL A 340 -20.89 -6.03 -1.39
N THR A 341 -19.96 -6.98 -1.30
CA THR A 341 -20.18 -8.32 -1.86
C THR A 341 -21.20 -9.12 -1.04
N HIS A 342 -21.11 -9.06 0.28
CA HIS A 342 -22.02 -9.77 1.17
C HIS A 342 -22.18 -9.04 2.51
N PRO A 343 -23.40 -8.99 3.11
CA PRO A 343 -23.66 -8.28 4.38
C PRO A 343 -22.79 -8.77 5.54
N GLU A 344 -22.52 -10.07 5.59
CA GLU A 344 -21.73 -10.70 6.65
C GLU A 344 -20.23 -10.84 6.31
N ALA A 345 -19.74 -10.31 5.17
CA ALA A 345 -18.32 -10.45 4.84
C ALA A 345 -17.44 -9.67 5.83
N ARG A 346 -16.44 -10.36 6.41
CA ARG A 346 -15.47 -9.77 7.34
C ARG A 346 -14.04 -9.91 6.84
N ARG A 347 -13.21 -8.91 7.11
CA ARG A 347 -11.79 -8.94 6.77
C ARG A 347 -10.94 -8.41 7.91
N TRP A 348 -9.75 -8.98 8.03
CA TRP A 348 -8.71 -8.52 8.94
C TRP A 348 -7.98 -7.34 8.31
N PHE A 349 -7.87 -6.23 9.03
CA PHE A 349 -7.25 -5.02 8.51
C PHE A 349 -6.12 -4.50 9.40
N MET A 350 -5.07 -4.05 8.74
CA MET A 350 -3.97 -3.31 9.34
C MET A 350 -3.58 -2.15 8.43
N THR A 351 -2.90 -1.13 8.94
CA THR A 351 -2.35 -0.10 8.05
C THR A 351 -1.09 -0.59 7.33
N ILE A 352 -0.79 0.01 6.17
CA ILE A 352 0.42 -0.31 5.41
C ILE A 352 1.70 -0.04 6.22
N PRO A 353 1.88 1.11 6.91
CA PRO A 353 3.09 1.37 7.70
C PRO A 353 3.27 0.38 8.85
N GLU A 354 2.19 0.00 9.53
CA GLU A 354 2.19 -0.96 10.63
C GLU A 354 2.57 -2.37 10.16
N ALA A 355 1.96 -2.84 9.06
CA ALA A 355 2.28 -4.14 8.48
C ALA A 355 3.75 -4.19 8.04
N CYS A 356 4.26 -3.14 7.38
CA CYS A 356 5.66 -3.08 6.95
C CYS A 356 6.63 -3.04 8.14
N SER A 357 6.27 -2.32 9.22
CA SER A 357 7.10 -2.26 10.43
C SER A 357 7.22 -3.64 11.08
N LEU A 358 6.10 -4.38 11.19
CA LEU A 358 6.09 -5.74 11.72
C LEU A 358 6.82 -6.73 10.80
N VAL A 359 6.70 -6.58 9.48
CA VAL A 359 7.47 -7.36 8.49
C VAL A 359 8.97 -7.13 8.66
N LEU A 360 9.41 -5.87 8.80
CA LEU A 360 10.83 -5.55 8.99
C LEU A 360 11.34 -6.08 10.32
N LYS A 361 10.52 -6.03 11.39
CA LYS A 361 10.83 -6.64 12.69
C LYS A 361 10.99 -8.15 12.55
N ALA A 362 10.00 -8.83 11.98
CA ALA A 362 10.02 -10.27 11.73
C ALA A 362 11.24 -10.67 10.87
N GLY A 363 11.58 -9.85 9.88
CA GLY A 363 12.79 -10.03 9.06
C GLY A 363 14.10 -10.06 9.87
N GLY A 364 14.17 -9.31 10.97
CA GLY A 364 15.36 -9.22 11.82
C GLY A 364 15.45 -10.32 12.87
N VAL A 365 14.33 -10.60 13.52
CA VAL A 365 14.23 -11.56 14.64
C VAL A 365 13.89 -12.97 14.19
N GLY A 366 13.44 -13.10 12.93
CA GLY A 366 12.98 -14.35 12.36
C GLY A 366 14.09 -15.39 12.23
N GLU A 367 13.71 -16.63 12.56
CA GLU A 367 14.51 -17.83 12.41
C GLU A 367 14.37 -18.39 10.98
N ASN A 368 15.36 -19.18 10.56
CA ASN A 368 15.32 -19.85 9.26
C ASN A 368 14.19 -20.90 9.21
N GLY A 369 13.50 -21.00 8.09
CA GLY A 369 12.47 -22.01 7.84
C GLY A 369 11.20 -21.81 8.65
N LYS A 370 10.92 -20.59 9.12
CA LYS A 370 9.72 -20.27 9.92
C LYS A 370 8.73 -19.39 9.18
N LEU A 371 7.46 -19.62 9.48
CA LEU A 371 6.34 -18.76 9.09
C LEU A 371 5.92 -17.93 10.30
N TYR A 372 5.74 -16.64 10.08
CA TYR A 372 5.27 -15.69 11.07
C TYR A 372 3.91 -15.15 10.65
N LEU A 373 3.00 -15.07 11.60
CA LEU A 373 1.67 -14.47 11.46
C LEU A 373 1.65 -13.16 12.24
N LEU A 374 1.23 -12.08 11.58
CA LEU A 374 1.02 -10.81 12.27
C LEU A 374 -0.34 -10.80 12.97
N ASP A 375 -0.36 -10.26 14.19
CA ASP A 375 -1.62 -10.04 14.91
C ASP A 375 -2.39 -8.88 14.25
N MET A 376 -3.52 -9.22 13.67
CA MET A 376 -4.38 -8.31 12.92
C MET A 376 -5.38 -7.56 13.81
N GLY A 377 -5.47 -7.83 15.11
CA GLY A 377 -6.61 -7.38 15.94
C GLY A 377 -7.91 -8.06 15.50
N GLU A 378 -9.05 -7.42 15.71
CA GLU A 378 -10.36 -7.98 15.36
C GLU A 378 -10.73 -7.80 13.88
N PRO A 379 -11.49 -8.73 13.28
CA PRO A 379 -11.96 -8.60 11.90
C PRO A 379 -13.10 -7.59 11.81
N ILE A 380 -13.11 -6.78 10.75
CA ILE A 380 -14.10 -5.71 10.52
C ILE A 380 -15.10 -6.16 9.45
N LYS A 381 -16.39 -5.91 9.66
CA LYS A 381 -17.41 -6.13 8.61
C LYS A 381 -17.22 -5.13 7.48
N ILE A 382 -17.25 -5.61 6.24
CA ILE A 382 -17.10 -4.74 5.06
C ILE A 382 -18.25 -3.71 4.96
N ARG A 383 -19.46 -4.09 5.39
CA ARG A 383 -20.59 -3.17 5.52
C ARG A 383 -20.28 -2.01 6.48
N GLU A 384 -19.75 -2.30 7.66
CA GLU A 384 -19.41 -1.29 8.66
C GLU A 384 -18.36 -0.31 8.14
N LEU A 385 -17.35 -0.84 7.43
CA LEU A 385 -16.35 -0.01 6.75
C LEU A 385 -16.98 0.92 5.71
N ALA A 386 -17.92 0.41 4.90
CA ALA A 386 -18.66 1.23 3.92
C ALA A 386 -19.44 2.36 4.62
N GLU A 387 -20.19 2.04 5.67
CA GLU A 387 -20.95 3.03 6.44
C GLU A 387 -20.05 4.10 7.08
N GLN A 388 -18.93 3.69 7.66
CA GLN A 388 -17.94 4.62 8.22
C GLN A 388 -17.39 5.57 7.16
N MET A 389 -17.05 5.05 5.97
CA MET A 389 -16.59 5.88 4.86
C MET A 389 -17.67 6.86 4.39
N ILE A 390 -18.91 6.41 4.21
CA ILE A 390 -20.04 7.29 3.81
C ILE A 390 -20.21 8.43 4.84
N ARG A 391 -20.23 8.11 6.14
CA ARG A 391 -20.33 9.10 7.22
C ARG A 391 -19.15 10.07 7.23
N PHE A 392 -17.93 9.59 6.97
CA PHE A 392 -16.74 10.44 6.91
C PHE A 392 -16.84 11.50 5.81
N TYR A 393 -17.38 11.13 4.64
CA TYR A 393 -17.61 12.06 3.53
C TYR A 393 -18.80 13.01 3.77
N GLY A 394 -19.48 12.90 4.91
CA GLY A 394 -20.56 13.80 5.32
C GLY A 394 -21.95 13.38 4.86
N PHE A 395 -22.10 12.15 4.39
CA PHE A 395 -23.38 11.58 3.94
C PHE A 395 -23.97 10.61 4.97
N GLU A 396 -25.29 10.44 4.95
CA GLU A 396 -26.00 9.46 5.76
C GLU A 396 -26.17 8.11 5.00
N PRO A 397 -25.61 6.99 5.51
CA PRO A 397 -25.76 5.66 4.90
C PRO A 397 -27.22 5.24 4.76
N ASP A 398 -27.55 4.56 3.67
CA ASP A 398 -28.89 4.07 3.30
C ASP A 398 -29.98 5.16 3.08
N ARG A 399 -29.69 6.42 3.41
CA ARG A 399 -30.56 7.58 3.13
C ARG A 399 -30.07 8.40 1.94
N GLU A 400 -28.82 8.84 1.97
CA GLU A 400 -28.21 9.66 0.90
C GLU A 400 -27.35 8.81 -0.04
N ILE A 401 -26.63 7.83 0.52
CA ILE A 401 -25.83 6.86 -0.26
C ILE A 401 -26.25 5.46 0.16
N LYS A 402 -26.82 4.71 -0.79
CA LYS A 402 -27.22 3.31 -0.58
C LYS A 402 -26.03 2.37 -0.57
N ILE A 403 -26.12 1.30 0.21
CA ILE A 403 -25.23 0.15 0.14
C ILE A 403 -25.93 -0.98 -0.63
N GLU A 404 -25.36 -1.39 -1.77
CA GLU A 404 -25.91 -2.47 -2.60
C GLU A 404 -25.08 -3.75 -2.46
N TYR A 405 -25.79 -4.88 -2.33
CA TYR A 405 -25.17 -6.19 -2.24
C TYR A 405 -25.07 -6.84 -3.61
N ILE A 406 -23.83 -7.11 -4.05
CA ILE A 406 -23.55 -7.62 -5.41
C ILE A 406 -23.24 -9.12 -5.47
N GLY A 407 -23.29 -9.81 -4.33
CA GLY A 407 -22.92 -11.22 -4.21
C GLY A 407 -21.40 -11.44 -4.07
N LEU A 408 -21.02 -12.62 -3.60
CA LEU A 408 -19.61 -13.04 -3.55
C LEU A 408 -19.11 -13.32 -4.97
N ARG A 409 -17.88 -12.91 -5.25
CA ARG A 409 -17.24 -13.16 -6.55
C ARG A 409 -16.53 -14.52 -6.55
N PRO A 410 -16.23 -15.09 -7.74
CA PRO A 410 -15.45 -16.33 -7.83
C PRO A 410 -14.14 -16.25 -7.04
N GLY A 411 -13.88 -17.27 -6.22
CA GLY A 411 -12.70 -17.36 -5.37
C GLY A 411 -12.71 -16.48 -4.11
N GLU A 412 -13.80 -15.77 -3.82
CA GLU A 412 -13.94 -15.02 -2.55
C GLU A 412 -14.56 -15.85 -1.43
N ARG A 413 -14.13 -15.55 -0.20
CA ARG A 413 -14.68 -16.11 1.03
C ARG A 413 -15.57 -15.13 1.75
N LEU A 414 -16.52 -15.65 2.52
CA LEU A 414 -17.27 -14.84 3.47
C LEU A 414 -16.33 -14.30 4.57
N ASP A 415 -15.59 -15.22 5.19
CA ASP A 415 -14.60 -14.94 6.23
C ASP A 415 -13.24 -15.49 5.83
N GLU A 416 -12.20 -14.65 5.92
CA GLU A 416 -10.82 -15.10 5.73
C GLU A 416 -10.28 -15.67 7.05
N ARG A 417 -9.56 -16.79 6.97
CA ARG A 417 -8.84 -17.38 8.10
C ARG A 417 -7.38 -16.93 8.05
N LEU A 418 -6.79 -16.67 9.22
CA LEU A 418 -5.38 -16.30 9.33
C LEU A 418 -4.43 -17.51 9.39
N TRP A 419 -4.95 -18.68 9.78
CA TRP A 419 -4.24 -19.96 9.82
C TRP A 419 -5.23 -21.13 9.64
N SER A 420 -4.72 -22.28 9.20
CA SER A 420 -5.50 -23.51 8.99
C SER A 420 -5.65 -24.33 10.28
N GLU A 421 -6.50 -25.36 10.26
CA GLU A 421 -6.65 -26.28 11.41
C GLU A 421 -5.39 -27.10 11.72
N ASN A 422 -4.51 -27.26 10.73
CA ASN A 422 -3.20 -27.89 10.88
C ASN A 422 -2.12 -26.93 11.40
N GLU A 423 -2.43 -25.64 11.53
CA GLU A 423 -1.51 -24.60 11.99
C GLU A 423 -1.83 -24.17 13.43
N ILE A 424 -0.79 -23.96 14.23
CA ILE A 424 -0.89 -23.45 15.61
C ILE A 424 -0.05 -22.17 15.68
N PRO A 425 -0.69 -21.00 15.85
CA PRO A 425 0.01 -19.77 16.17
C PRO A 425 0.55 -19.83 17.61
N VAL A 426 1.85 -19.68 17.75
CA VAL A 426 2.58 -19.63 19.02
C VAL A 426 3.09 -18.21 19.23
N GLU A 427 2.87 -17.67 20.43
CA GLU A 427 3.38 -16.34 20.79
C GLU A 427 4.90 -16.31 20.73
N THR A 428 5.46 -15.17 20.30
CA THR A 428 6.89 -14.91 20.39
C THR A 428 7.16 -13.89 21.49
N GLU A 429 8.43 -13.66 21.82
CA GLU A 429 8.83 -12.55 22.70
C GLU A 429 8.53 -11.16 22.09
N TYR A 430 8.17 -11.11 20.80
CA TYR A 430 7.84 -9.88 20.09
C TYR A 430 6.32 -9.74 19.99
N PRO A 431 5.73 -8.73 20.65
CA PRO A 431 4.29 -8.49 20.59
C PRO A 431 3.81 -8.40 19.13
N ARG A 432 2.65 -9.00 18.87
CA ARG A 432 1.97 -8.98 17.57
C ARG A 432 2.67 -9.71 16.43
N ILE A 433 3.70 -10.50 16.75
CA ILE A 433 4.32 -11.44 15.83
C ILE A 433 4.20 -12.82 16.47
N ARG A 434 3.41 -13.69 15.84
CA ARG A 434 3.26 -15.09 16.24
C ARG A 434 4.06 -15.97 15.28
N ARG A 435 4.73 -17.01 15.80
CA ARG A 435 5.32 -18.05 14.98
C ARG A 435 4.25 -19.09 14.68
N VAL A 436 4.16 -19.56 13.45
CA VAL A 436 3.21 -20.61 13.09
C VAL A 436 3.93 -21.95 13.07
N GLU A 437 3.45 -22.88 13.90
CA GLU A 437 3.87 -24.28 13.90
C GLU A 437 2.83 -25.13 13.18
N ARG A 438 3.26 -26.21 12.53
CA ARG A 438 2.37 -27.16 11.87
C ARG A 438 2.30 -28.44 12.68
N LYS A 439 1.10 -28.99 12.85
CA LYS A 439 0.90 -30.28 13.53
C LYS A 439 1.47 -31.42 12.68
N GLU A 440 1.23 -31.35 11.38
CA GLU A 440 1.66 -32.35 10.41
C GLU A 440 2.45 -31.73 9.25
N ALA A 441 3.37 -32.51 8.69
CA ALA A 441 4.08 -32.13 7.47
C ALA A 441 3.09 -31.98 6.30
N PRO A 442 3.31 -31.03 5.38
CA PRO A 442 2.43 -30.86 4.24
C PRO A 442 2.42 -32.14 3.37
N LEU A 443 1.22 -32.67 3.10
CA LEU A 443 1.00 -33.82 2.21
C LEU A 443 1.24 -33.48 0.73
N LEU A 444 1.52 -32.22 0.41
CA LEU A 444 1.71 -31.74 -0.95
C LEU A 444 3.11 -32.13 -1.48
N ASP A 445 3.13 -32.97 -2.51
CA ASP A 445 4.31 -33.23 -3.34
C ASP A 445 4.60 -32.02 -4.25
N LEU A 446 5.26 -31.01 -3.68
CA LEU A 446 5.57 -29.76 -4.35
C LEU A 446 6.41 -29.96 -5.64
N PRO A 447 7.49 -30.77 -5.66
CA PRO A 447 8.26 -31.02 -6.89
C PRO A 447 7.40 -31.57 -8.02
N LYS A 448 6.56 -32.57 -7.74
CA LYS A 448 5.69 -33.18 -8.74
C LYS A 448 4.63 -32.21 -9.27
N LEU A 449 4.03 -31.41 -8.40
CA LEU A 449 3.08 -30.37 -8.82
C LEU A 449 3.76 -29.34 -9.72
N LEU A 450 4.92 -28.81 -9.32
CA LEU A 450 5.67 -27.82 -10.09
C LEU A 450 6.10 -28.36 -11.46
N GLU A 451 6.55 -29.62 -11.52
CA GLU A 451 6.88 -30.28 -12.79
C GLU A 451 5.64 -30.42 -13.70
N SER A 452 4.48 -30.75 -13.12
CA SER A 452 3.23 -30.94 -13.86
C SER A 452 2.68 -29.64 -14.45
N ILE A 453 2.78 -28.52 -13.72
CA ILE A 453 2.25 -27.21 -14.16
C ILE A 453 3.26 -26.37 -14.95
N ARG A 454 4.56 -26.70 -14.91
CA ARG A 454 5.60 -25.93 -15.62
C ARG A 454 5.39 -25.84 -17.13
N PRO A 455 5.03 -26.92 -17.87
CA PRO A 455 4.77 -26.84 -19.32
C PRO A 455 3.56 -25.96 -19.68
N ILE A 456 2.64 -25.76 -18.74
CA ILE A 456 1.48 -24.87 -18.93
C ILE A 456 1.91 -23.40 -18.83
N CYS A 457 2.91 -23.12 -17.97
CA CYS A 457 3.39 -21.78 -17.62
C CYS A 457 4.68 -21.36 -18.35
N ARG A 458 5.40 -22.30 -18.97
CA ARG A 458 6.61 -22.05 -19.74
C ARG A 458 6.52 -22.86 -21.02
N PHE A 459 6.69 -22.19 -22.15
CA PHE A 459 6.61 -22.84 -23.44
C PHE A 459 7.70 -23.92 -23.56
N ASP A 460 7.28 -25.13 -23.88
CA ASP A 460 8.13 -26.29 -24.17
C ASP A 460 7.70 -26.86 -25.52
N PRO A 461 8.56 -26.86 -26.55
CA PRO A 461 8.23 -27.44 -27.86
C PRO A 461 7.74 -28.88 -27.79
N ALA A 462 8.22 -29.70 -26.85
CA ALA A 462 7.81 -31.09 -26.69
C ALA A 462 6.42 -31.25 -26.05
N LYS A 463 5.90 -30.20 -25.40
CA LYS A 463 4.60 -30.18 -24.70
C LYS A 463 3.76 -28.96 -25.11
N ALA A 464 3.89 -28.53 -26.37
CA ALA A 464 3.28 -27.29 -26.86
C ALA A 464 1.76 -27.26 -26.71
N ASN A 465 1.09 -28.42 -26.74
CA ASN A 465 -0.35 -28.56 -26.54
C ASN A 465 -0.82 -28.23 -25.12
N LEU A 466 0.08 -28.25 -24.12
CA LEU A 466 -0.25 -27.92 -22.73
C LEU A 466 -0.11 -26.43 -22.43
N TYR A 467 0.63 -25.69 -23.26
CA TYR A 467 0.98 -24.31 -22.98
C TYR A 467 -0.27 -23.42 -22.91
N ARG A 468 -0.39 -22.66 -21.82
CA ARG A 468 -1.55 -21.79 -21.52
C ARG A 468 -2.89 -22.51 -21.32
N ASP A 469 -2.93 -23.83 -21.19
CA ASP A 469 -4.15 -24.56 -20.83
C ASP A 469 -4.58 -24.25 -19.38
N LYS A 470 -5.46 -23.26 -19.25
CA LYS A 470 -5.96 -22.80 -17.94
C LYS A 470 -6.85 -23.83 -17.23
N VAL A 471 -7.58 -24.67 -17.98
CA VAL A 471 -8.49 -25.67 -17.41
C VAL A 471 -7.68 -26.79 -16.79
N LEU A 472 -6.69 -27.29 -17.54
CA LEU A 472 -5.75 -28.29 -17.02
C LEU A 472 -4.97 -27.75 -15.81
N LEU A 473 -4.51 -26.49 -15.85
CA LEU A 473 -3.83 -25.89 -14.71
C LEU A 473 -4.68 -25.93 -13.44
N ARG A 474 -5.96 -25.53 -13.53
CA ARG A 474 -6.86 -25.53 -12.38
C ARG A 474 -7.16 -26.94 -11.87
N ARG A 475 -7.33 -27.91 -12.77
CA ARG A 475 -7.48 -29.33 -12.40
C ARG A 475 -6.27 -29.83 -11.63
N LEU A 476 -5.06 -29.61 -12.16
CA LEU A 476 -3.84 -29.99 -11.46
C LEU A 476 -3.69 -29.27 -10.11
N LEU A 477 -4.03 -27.98 -10.03
CA LEU A 477 -4.04 -27.27 -8.74
C LEU A 477 -5.06 -27.87 -7.77
N HIS A 478 -6.27 -28.23 -8.23
CA HIS A 478 -7.30 -28.86 -7.41
C HIS A 478 -6.90 -30.26 -6.94
N ASP A 479 -6.35 -31.10 -7.83
CA ASP A 479 -5.94 -32.47 -7.51
C ASP A 479 -4.89 -32.50 -6.38
N PHE A 480 -3.98 -31.53 -6.39
CA PHE A 480 -2.93 -31.39 -5.37
C PHE A 480 -3.36 -30.51 -4.18
N ILE A 481 -4.34 -29.63 -4.36
CA ILE A 481 -4.84 -28.68 -3.38
C ILE A 481 -6.38 -28.68 -3.46
N PRO A 482 -7.05 -29.68 -2.85
CA PRO A 482 -8.49 -29.91 -3.03
C PRO A 482 -9.40 -28.74 -2.63
N THR A 483 -8.88 -27.77 -1.85
CA THR A 483 -9.62 -26.57 -1.48
C THR A 483 -9.77 -25.58 -2.65
N VAL A 484 -8.94 -25.65 -3.68
CA VAL A 484 -9.00 -24.75 -4.84
C VAL A 484 -10.26 -25.05 -5.64
N ILE A 485 -11.10 -24.05 -5.84
CA ILE A 485 -12.40 -24.24 -6.49
C ILE A 485 -12.21 -24.24 -8.01
N ILE A 486 -12.78 -25.26 -8.67
CA ILE A 486 -12.92 -25.29 -10.12
C ILE A 486 -14.26 -24.61 -10.48
N PRO A 487 -14.26 -23.56 -11.33
CA PRO A 487 -15.49 -22.92 -11.78
C PRO A 487 -16.44 -23.92 -12.45
N GLU A 488 -17.74 -23.81 -12.23
CA GLU A 488 -18.75 -24.75 -12.75
C GLU A 488 -18.65 -24.99 -14.27
N HIS A 489 -18.38 -23.92 -15.03
CA HIS A 489 -18.23 -23.99 -16.49
C HIS A 489 -16.98 -24.75 -16.97
N GLU A 490 -16.03 -25.07 -16.07
CA GLU A 490 -14.81 -25.85 -16.37
C GLU A 490 -14.85 -27.29 -15.82
N GLN A 491 -15.85 -27.62 -14.99
CA GLN A 491 -15.98 -28.96 -14.38
C GLN A 491 -16.32 -30.05 -15.42
N ASN A 492 -16.93 -29.69 -16.55
CA ASN A 492 -17.41 -30.64 -17.56
C ASN A 492 -16.49 -30.81 -18.79
N ASN A 493 -15.35 -30.11 -18.85
CA ASN A 493 -14.49 -30.04 -20.05
C ASN A 493 -13.37 -31.07 -20.13
#